data_AF-T0TKW8-F1
#
_entry.id   AF-T0TKW8-F1
#
_cell.length_a   1.000
_cell.length_b   1.000
_cell.length_c   1.000
_cell.angle_alpha   90.00
_cell.angle_beta   90.00
_cell.angle_gamma   90.00
#
_symmetry.space_group_name_H-M   'P 1'
#
loop_
_entity.id
_entity.type
_entity.pdbx_description
1 polymer ?
#
loop_
_entity_poly.entity_id
_entity_poly.type
_entity_poly.pdbx_seq_one_letter_code
_entity_poly.pdbx_strand_id
1 'polypeptide(L)'
;MTKADWLDFFEAINGRSATEEEIAAALAAGEFQDDAPAVEAAPVQEAPAQPTFASAQEVPTQEAPVQPAFASAQGVPAQEPQPQDPFANAQATQAQATFAGAQSAPVQGVPNQAVQPQAGFANGQAGQQAAFANGQLLQPGQNVQFINGQAVVVPAQPSAFATTFKNYWTWLLNAWRRPADMTDYGKHNGWLNYIFLSLLTGLAFFAILSAMARKVVSSIVSTTNALSSMFGSYGTDAYSSPVSSHTSSIGFGAFFASILAAFLFIFAFILAGFVTRKAIFRDPETTFLNSFDRFGRLTSLALPILLVTILLGAIGLVAFPGFLFYVVYFLFALANLFTIVPVTTAWKADKFYQMILAALLNGVILSILFAIVFAIMSSFTVGLLF
;
A
#
# COMPACT_ATOMS: atom_id res chain seq x y z
N MET A 1 21.35 -20.99 -18.81
CA MET A 1 20.52 -20.59 -17.64
C MET A 1 19.29 -21.50 -17.56
N THR A 2 18.46 -21.46 -16.51
CA THR A 2 17.19 -22.23 -16.52
C THR A 2 16.17 -21.56 -17.45
N LYS A 3 15.17 -22.30 -17.93
CA LYS A 3 14.10 -21.71 -18.76
C LYS A 3 13.38 -20.55 -18.07
N ALA A 4 13.17 -20.63 -16.76
CA ALA A 4 12.56 -19.56 -15.98
C ALA A 4 13.43 -18.30 -15.93
N ASP A 5 14.74 -18.46 -15.65
CA ASP A 5 15.67 -17.33 -15.62
C ASP A 5 15.79 -16.64 -16.99
N TRP A 6 15.72 -17.42 -18.07
CA TRP A 6 15.76 -16.89 -19.43
C TRP A 6 14.50 -16.08 -19.77
N LEU A 7 13.32 -16.57 -19.37
CA LEU A 7 12.06 -15.86 -19.58
C LEU A 7 12.00 -14.55 -18.80
N ASP A 8 12.45 -14.56 -17.54
CA ASP A 8 12.53 -13.35 -16.71
C ASP A 8 13.52 -12.32 -17.31
N PHE A 9 14.67 -12.79 -17.81
CA PHE A 9 15.62 -11.92 -18.50
C PHE A 9 15.06 -11.35 -19.80
N PHE A 10 14.37 -12.18 -20.60
CA PHE A 10 13.74 -11.74 -21.84
C PHE A 10 12.66 -10.68 -21.58
N GLU A 11 11.83 -10.87 -20.55
CA GLU A 11 10.78 -9.93 -20.17
C GLU A 11 11.36 -8.63 -19.61
N ALA A 12 12.43 -8.69 -18.82
CA ALA A 12 13.11 -7.50 -18.30
C ALA A 12 13.72 -6.62 -19.40
N ILE A 13 14.23 -7.23 -20.48
CA ILE A 13 14.84 -6.49 -21.60
C ILE A 13 13.81 -6.02 -22.62
N ASN A 14 12.81 -6.84 -22.94
CA ASN A 14 11.87 -6.57 -24.03
C ASN A 14 10.52 -6.02 -23.56
N GLY A 15 10.24 -6.02 -22.25
CA GLY A 15 8.98 -5.53 -21.68
C GLY A 15 7.75 -6.34 -22.08
N ARG A 16 7.95 -7.57 -22.58
CA ARG A 16 6.91 -8.53 -22.97
C ARG A 16 7.39 -9.96 -22.78
N SER A 17 6.46 -10.89 -22.64
CA SER A 17 6.76 -12.32 -22.63
C SER A 17 7.26 -12.79 -24.01
N ALA A 18 8.16 -13.79 -24.01
CA ALA A 18 8.69 -14.41 -25.22
C ALA A 18 7.59 -15.20 -25.96
N THR A 19 7.58 -15.15 -27.29
CA THR A 19 6.70 -16.03 -28.10
C THR A 19 7.26 -17.45 -28.15
N GLU A 20 6.42 -18.42 -28.52
CA GLU A 20 6.85 -19.83 -28.64
C GLU A 20 8.00 -20.00 -29.65
N GLU A 21 8.03 -19.18 -30.70
CA GLU A 21 9.11 -19.18 -31.69
C GLU A 21 10.44 -18.68 -31.11
N GLU A 22 10.39 -17.67 -30.23
CA GLU A 22 11.56 -17.10 -29.57
C GLU A 22 12.12 -18.06 -28.50
N ILE A 23 11.24 -18.74 -27.78
CA ILE A 23 11.60 -19.80 -26.83
C ILE A 23 12.27 -20.97 -27.58
N ALA A 24 11.71 -21.38 -28.73
CA ALA A 24 12.29 -22.45 -29.54
C ALA A 24 13.65 -22.06 -30.15
N ALA A 25 13.81 -20.81 -30.59
CA ALA A 25 15.07 -20.29 -31.11
C ALA A 25 16.15 -20.24 -30.03
N ALA A 26 15.81 -19.81 -28.81
CA ALA A 26 16.76 -19.75 -27.70
C ALA A 26 17.12 -21.13 -27.12
N LEU A 27 16.19 -22.09 -27.18
CA LEU A 27 16.49 -23.49 -26.87
C LEU A 27 17.44 -24.09 -27.93
N ALA A 28 17.19 -23.82 -29.22
CA ALA A 28 18.07 -24.27 -30.31
C ALA A 28 19.45 -23.60 -30.28
N ALA A 29 19.54 -22.36 -29.80
CA ALA A 29 20.79 -21.63 -29.57
C ALA A 29 21.51 -22.05 -28.27
N GLY A 30 20.88 -22.88 -27.42
CA GLY A 30 21.44 -23.34 -26.17
C GLY A 30 21.54 -22.28 -25.08
N GLU A 31 20.76 -21.19 -25.17
CA GLU A 31 20.78 -20.10 -24.18
C GLU A 31 20.25 -20.55 -22.81
N PHE A 32 19.31 -21.50 -22.82
CA PHE A 32 18.83 -22.18 -21.64
C PHE A 32 18.74 -23.70 -21.85
N GLN A 33 18.69 -24.45 -20.74
CA GLN A 33 18.50 -25.90 -20.75
C GLN A 33 17.09 -26.22 -20.26
N ASP A 34 16.38 -27.10 -20.97
CA ASP A 34 15.19 -27.77 -20.44
C ASP A 34 15.70 -28.91 -19.55
N ASP A 35 15.86 -28.64 -18.26
CA ASP A 35 16.10 -29.71 -17.30
C ASP A 35 15.26 -29.52 -16.03
N ALA A 36 14.32 -30.44 -15.87
CA ALA A 36 13.80 -30.88 -14.59
C ALA A 36 14.07 -32.39 -14.55
N PRO A 37 14.93 -32.90 -13.64
CA PRO A 37 15.10 -34.34 -13.53
C PRO A 37 13.83 -34.95 -12.94
N ALA A 38 13.08 -35.63 -13.79
CA ALA A 38 12.14 -36.66 -13.37
C ALA A 38 12.93 -37.71 -12.58
N VAL A 39 12.55 -37.92 -11.32
CA VAL A 39 13.11 -39.01 -10.53
C VAL A 39 12.66 -40.32 -11.18
N GLU A 40 13.66 -40.97 -11.72
CA GLU A 40 13.70 -42.25 -12.40
C GLU A 40 12.99 -43.34 -11.60
N ALA A 41 12.02 -43.98 -12.26
CA ALA A 41 11.43 -45.23 -11.81
C ALA A 41 12.49 -46.33 -11.89
N ALA A 42 12.86 -46.90 -10.75
CA ALA A 42 13.60 -48.16 -10.69
C ALA A 42 12.61 -49.36 -10.78
N PRO A 43 13.03 -50.49 -11.39
CA PRO A 43 12.11 -51.49 -11.93
C PRO A 43 11.57 -52.46 -10.88
N VAL A 44 10.40 -53.01 -11.23
CA VAL A 44 9.68 -54.09 -10.54
C VAL A 44 10.49 -55.39 -10.59
N GLN A 45 10.65 -56.05 -9.44
CA GLN A 45 11.01 -57.47 -9.34
C GLN A 45 10.04 -58.17 -8.37
N GLU A 46 9.65 -59.39 -8.73
CA GLU A 46 8.42 -60.06 -8.34
C GLU A 46 8.62 -61.12 -7.23
N ALA A 47 7.75 -61.08 -6.20
CA ALA A 47 7.23 -62.18 -5.35
C ALA A 47 8.15 -62.90 -4.31
N PRO A 48 7.61 -63.73 -3.38
CA PRO A 48 6.64 -63.41 -2.32
C PRO A 48 7.03 -64.01 -0.94
N ALA A 49 6.49 -63.50 0.18
CA ALA A 49 6.25 -64.31 1.40
C ALA A 49 5.37 -63.59 2.44
N GLN A 50 4.25 -64.21 2.79
CA GLN A 50 3.51 -64.08 4.06
C GLN A 50 3.58 -65.47 4.75
N PRO A 51 3.13 -65.67 6.01
CA PRO A 51 2.85 -64.75 7.13
C PRO A 51 3.51 -65.26 8.45
N THR A 52 3.26 -64.63 9.63
CA THR A 52 2.89 -65.28 10.94
C THR A 52 3.49 -64.68 12.25
N PHE A 53 2.59 -64.09 13.06
CA PHE A 53 2.39 -64.05 14.54
C PHE A 53 3.36 -63.44 15.60
N ALA A 54 2.79 -62.47 16.36
CA ALA A 54 2.62 -62.35 17.83
C ALA A 54 3.80 -62.32 18.84
N SER A 55 3.91 -61.25 19.65
CA SER A 55 3.63 -61.23 21.12
C SER A 55 4.07 -59.92 21.80
N ALA A 56 3.45 -59.62 22.96
CA ALA A 56 3.56 -58.44 23.82
C ALA A 56 4.64 -58.55 24.93
N GLN A 57 4.68 -57.55 25.84
CA GLN A 57 5.40 -57.39 27.14
C GLN A 57 6.71 -56.57 27.13
N GLU A 58 7.09 -55.70 28.09
CA GLU A 58 6.47 -55.03 29.25
C GLU A 58 7.51 -54.09 29.96
N VAL A 59 7.08 -52.91 30.47
CA VAL A 59 7.53 -52.09 31.65
C VAL A 59 8.95 -51.40 31.76
N PRO A 60 9.28 -50.55 32.77
CA PRO A 60 9.55 -49.09 32.62
C PRO A 60 10.90 -48.61 33.24
N THR A 61 11.28 -47.32 33.20
CA THR A 61 11.97 -46.65 34.34
C THR A 61 11.91 -45.13 34.29
N GLN A 62 11.84 -44.56 35.50
CA GLN A 62 11.69 -43.18 35.95
C GLN A 62 13.07 -42.68 36.43
N GLU A 63 13.47 -41.43 36.16
CA GLU A 63 14.28 -40.63 37.10
C GLU A 63 14.40 -39.15 36.70
N ALA A 64 14.22 -38.30 37.70
CA ALA A 64 14.63 -36.90 37.84
C ALA A 64 14.98 -36.74 39.34
N PRO A 65 15.49 -35.61 39.87
CA PRO A 65 16.28 -34.48 39.34
C PRO A 65 17.54 -34.22 40.23
N VAL A 66 18.24 -33.07 40.04
CA VAL A 66 18.74 -32.11 41.08
C VAL A 66 20.07 -31.40 40.70
N GLN A 67 20.00 -30.06 40.79
CA GLN A 67 21.02 -28.96 40.81
C GLN A 67 22.05 -29.08 41.97
N PRO A 68 23.09 -28.22 42.23
CA PRO A 68 23.08 -26.74 42.16
C PRO A 68 24.43 -25.98 41.96
N ALA A 69 24.31 -24.65 42.04
CA ALA A 69 25.30 -23.58 41.91
C ALA A 69 26.22 -23.35 43.14
N PHE A 70 27.23 -22.47 43.01
CA PHE A 70 27.49 -21.24 43.82
C PHE A 70 28.98 -20.80 43.78
N ALA A 71 29.24 -19.50 43.57
CA ALA A 71 30.18 -18.69 44.37
C ALA A 71 30.14 -17.18 44.01
N SER A 72 30.08 -16.36 45.07
CA SER A 72 30.03 -14.88 45.26
C SER A 72 31.33 -14.12 44.86
N ALA A 73 31.49 -12.79 44.79
CA ALA A 73 31.00 -11.67 45.61
C ALA A 73 31.25 -10.24 44.99
N GLN A 74 30.36 -9.30 45.35
CA GLN A 74 30.48 -7.83 45.67
C GLN A 74 31.46 -6.83 44.97
N GLY A 75 30.91 -5.65 44.58
CA GLY A 75 31.56 -4.31 44.73
C GLY A 75 31.59 -3.37 43.49
N VAL A 76 30.87 -2.23 43.55
CA VAL A 76 30.75 -1.13 42.53
C VAL A 76 31.92 -0.10 42.64
N PRO A 77 32.28 0.81 41.67
CA PRO A 77 31.41 1.75 40.92
C PRO A 77 31.73 2.05 39.41
N ALA A 78 30.69 2.52 38.69
CA ALA A 78 30.63 3.45 37.54
C ALA A 78 31.60 3.34 36.33
N GLN A 79 31.05 3.07 35.13
CA GLN A 79 31.28 3.81 33.88
C GLN A 79 30.38 3.27 32.76
N GLU A 80 29.57 4.14 32.14
CA GLU A 80 28.91 3.85 30.84
C GLU A 80 29.96 3.71 29.74
N PRO A 81 29.77 2.74 28.83
CA PRO A 81 29.84 3.07 27.42
C PRO A 81 28.64 2.49 26.63
N GLN A 82 28.01 3.42 25.94
CA GLN A 82 27.20 3.32 24.73
C GLN A 82 27.50 2.08 23.84
N PRO A 83 26.49 1.31 23.39
CA PRO A 83 26.63 0.37 22.27
C PRO A 83 26.50 1.09 20.92
N GLN A 84 27.41 0.74 20.02
CA GLN A 84 27.52 1.22 18.64
C GLN A 84 26.39 0.70 17.73
N ASP A 85 25.76 1.63 17.00
CA ASP A 85 25.01 1.40 15.77
C ASP A 85 25.94 0.97 14.62
N PRO A 86 25.53 -0.01 13.79
CA PRO A 86 26.05 -0.15 12.44
C PRO A 86 24.93 0.07 11.41
N PHE A 87 24.38 1.29 11.33
CA PHE A 87 23.61 1.74 10.15
C PHE A 87 23.84 3.23 9.91
N ALA A 88 24.95 3.56 9.25
CA ALA A 88 25.19 4.87 8.68
C ALA A 88 25.63 4.71 7.22
N ASN A 89 24.69 4.89 6.28
CA ASN A 89 24.88 5.65 5.04
C ASN A 89 23.64 5.55 4.13
N ALA A 90 22.75 6.52 4.24
CA ALA A 90 21.91 7.02 3.14
C ALA A 90 21.40 8.42 3.52
N GLN A 91 22.26 9.43 3.36
CA GLN A 91 21.90 10.83 3.54
C GLN A 91 20.89 11.26 2.47
N ALA A 92 19.79 11.82 2.96
CA ALA A 92 18.76 12.49 2.20
C ALA A 92 19.33 13.68 1.41
N THR A 93 19.00 13.77 0.12
CA THR A 93 19.08 15.02 -0.63
C THR A 93 17.67 15.57 -0.80
N GLN A 94 17.34 16.56 0.04
CA GLN A 94 16.17 17.43 -0.15
C GLN A 94 16.42 18.35 -1.34
N ALA A 95 15.58 18.30 -2.37
CA ALA A 95 15.53 19.34 -3.39
C ALA A 95 14.58 20.44 -2.92
N GLN A 96 15.16 21.53 -2.43
CA GLN A 96 14.48 22.75 -2.01
C GLN A 96 14.17 23.60 -3.26
N ALA A 97 12.88 23.89 -3.49
CA ALA A 97 12.46 24.79 -4.57
C ALA A 97 12.72 26.25 -4.14
N THR A 98 13.76 26.87 -4.71
CA THR A 98 14.05 28.29 -4.54
C THR A 98 13.49 29.07 -5.74
N PHE A 99 12.52 29.94 -5.47
CA PHE A 99 11.99 30.92 -6.41
C PHE A 99 12.82 32.21 -6.26
N ALA A 100 13.54 32.64 -7.31
CA ALA A 100 14.24 33.93 -7.32
C ALA A 100 13.97 34.64 -8.66
N GLY A 101 13.43 35.85 -8.55
CA GLY A 101 12.99 36.69 -9.66
C GLY A 101 14.11 37.23 -10.53
N ALA A 102 13.70 37.63 -11.74
CA ALA A 102 14.54 38.21 -12.77
C ALA A 102 15.24 39.51 -12.35
N GLN A 103 16.55 39.59 -12.60
CA GLN A 103 17.28 40.85 -12.79
C GLN A 103 18.34 40.67 -13.88
N SER A 104 18.33 41.59 -14.82
CA SER A 104 19.14 41.69 -16.04
C SER A 104 20.42 42.49 -15.83
N ALA A 105 21.57 42.04 -16.34
CA ALA A 105 22.67 42.84 -16.92
C ALA A 105 23.89 41.95 -17.29
N PRO A 106 24.74 42.37 -18.25
CA PRO A 106 25.45 41.47 -19.18
C PRO A 106 26.87 41.14 -18.74
N VAL A 107 27.36 39.93 -19.07
CA VAL A 107 28.80 39.64 -19.06
C VAL A 107 29.25 38.92 -20.33
N GLN A 108 30.32 39.50 -20.85
CA GLN A 108 31.06 39.33 -22.07
C GLN A 108 32.02 38.12 -21.97
N GLY A 109 32.06 37.31 -23.03
CA GLY A 109 33.23 36.57 -23.55
C GLY A 109 33.85 35.45 -22.70
N VAL A 110 33.85 34.22 -23.25
CA VAL A 110 34.97 33.25 -23.42
C VAL A 110 34.36 31.85 -23.72
N PRO A 111 35.00 31.01 -24.57
CA PRO A 111 34.30 30.15 -25.52
C PRO A 111 34.17 28.68 -25.14
N ASN A 112 33.10 28.07 -25.68
CA ASN A 112 33.01 26.71 -26.20
C ASN A 112 33.53 25.55 -25.32
N GLN A 113 32.69 25.08 -24.40
CA GLN A 113 32.69 23.68 -23.98
C GLN A 113 31.41 23.01 -24.49
N ALA A 114 31.60 21.82 -25.07
CA ALA A 114 30.60 21.06 -25.82
C ALA A 114 29.29 20.90 -25.03
N VAL A 115 28.23 21.54 -25.55
CA VAL A 115 26.86 21.23 -25.16
C VAL A 115 26.57 19.82 -25.67
N GLN A 116 26.49 18.85 -24.76
CA GLN A 116 25.72 17.63 -25.03
C GLN A 116 24.26 18.06 -25.25
N PRO A 117 23.62 17.77 -26.40
CA PRO A 117 22.22 18.09 -26.58
C PRO A 117 21.39 17.17 -25.70
N GLN A 118 20.97 17.70 -24.55
CA GLN A 118 20.00 17.09 -23.66
C GLN A 118 18.67 16.96 -24.42
N ALA A 119 18.09 15.75 -24.41
CA ALA A 119 16.80 15.47 -25.06
C ALA A 119 15.73 16.41 -24.49
N GLY A 120 15.33 17.40 -25.31
CA GLY A 120 14.33 18.38 -24.94
C GLY A 120 12.94 17.74 -24.95
N PHE A 121 12.32 17.66 -23.79
CA PHE A 121 10.89 17.37 -23.68
C PHE A 121 10.13 18.62 -24.13
N ALA A 122 9.38 18.53 -25.24
CA ALA A 122 8.44 19.57 -25.62
C ALA A 122 7.21 19.51 -24.69
N ASN A 123 7.30 20.13 -23.51
CA ASN A 123 6.15 20.33 -22.64
C ASN A 123 5.39 21.58 -23.09
N GLY A 124 4.08 21.44 -23.35
CA GLY A 124 3.18 22.46 -23.90
C GLY A 124 2.87 23.62 -22.97
N GLN A 125 3.88 24.34 -22.49
CA GLN A 125 3.70 25.64 -21.82
C GLN A 125 4.27 26.76 -22.70
N ALA A 126 3.52 27.86 -22.75
CA ALA A 126 3.67 28.96 -23.70
C ALA A 126 5.10 29.51 -23.78
N GLY A 127 5.64 29.54 -25.01
CA GLY A 127 6.97 30.05 -25.33
C GLY A 127 7.91 28.99 -25.92
N GLN A 128 7.47 28.20 -26.90
CA GLN A 128 8.32 27.17 -27.50
C GLN A 128 9.09 27.73 -28.71
N GLN A 129 10.41 27.74 -28.61
CA GLN A 129 11.27 27.66 -29.78
C GLN A 129 10.93 26.36 -30.50
N ALA A 130 10.66 26.47 -31.81
CA ALA A 130 10.48 25.33 -32.69
C ALA A 130 11.61 24.32 -32.49
N ALA A 131 11.26 23.11 -32.01
CA ALA A 131 12.22 22.04 -31.92
C ALA A 131 12.42 21.45 -33.31
N PHE A 132 13.68 21.33 -33.74
CA PHE A 132 14.05 20.79 -35.07
C PHE A 132 14.75 19.45 -34.90
N ALA A 133 14.40 18.47 -35.74
CA ALA A 133 15.13 17.21 -35.89
C ALA A 133 15.49 17.02 -37.36
N ASN A 134 16.78 16.78 -37.67
CA ASN A 134 17.29 16.69 -39.05
C ASN A 134 16.83 17.84 -39.97
N GLY A 135 16.77 19.07 -39.47
CA GLY A 135 16.35 20.24 -40.26
C GLY A 135 14.85 20.33 -40.55
N GLN A 136 14.02 19.44 -39.98
CA GLN A 136 12.56 19.51 -40.07
C GLN A 136 11.96 20.00 -38.75
N LEU A 137 10.95 20.88 -38.86
CA LEU A 137 10.12 21.30 -37.74
C LEU A 137 9.40 20.09 -37.14
N LEU A 138 9.60 19.82 -35.86
CA LEU A 138 8.85 18.80 -35.14
C LEU A 138 7.39 19.23 -35.06
N GLN A 139 6.50 18.38 -35.55
CA GLN A 139 5.07 18.58 -35.37
C GLN A 139 4.67 18.30 -33.92
N PRO A 140 3.64 18.97 -33.39
CA PRO A 140 3.13 18.68 -32.04
C PRO A 140 2.80 17.19 -31.91
N GLY A 141 3.42 16.51 -30.93
CA GLY A 141 3.27 15.06 -30.73
C GLY A 141 4.31 14.19 -31.44
N GLN A 142 5.42 14.77 -31.92
CA GLN A 142 6.60 14.01 -32.34
C GLN A 142 7.69 14.12 -31.27
N ASN A 143 8.28 12.99 -30.89
CA ASN A 143 9.45 12.96 -30.00
C ASN A 143 10.70 12.60 -30.82
N VAL A 144 11.86 13.12 -30.41
CA VAL A 144 13.14 12.75 -31.02
C VAL A 144 13.82 11.75 -30.11
N GLN A 145 14.09 10.55 -30.64
CA GLN A 145 14.93 9.57 -29.97
C GLN A 145 16.23 9.45 -30.75
N PHE A 146 17.36 9.56 -30.06
CA PHE A 146 18.66 9.35 -30.68
C PHE A 146 18.96 7.85 -30.73
N ILE A 147 18.91 7.26 -31.92
CA ILE A 147 19.24 5.85 -32.15
C ILE A 147 20.54 5.83 -32.96
N ASN A 148 21.59 5.17 -32.44
CA ASN A 148 22.92 5.11 -33.07
C ASN A 148 23.51 6.49 -33.46
N GLY A 149 23.30 7.50 -32.62
CA GLY A 149 23.80 8.86 -32.88
C GLY A 149 23.02 9.66 -33.92
N GLN A 150 21.94 9.11 -34.49
CA GLN A 150 21.03 9.80 -35.40
C GLN A 150 19.75 10.21 -34.66
N ALA A 151 19.33 11.46 -34.83
CA ALA A 151 18.04 11.94 -34.36
C ALA A 151 16.92 11.30 -35.19
N VAL A 152 16.22 10.31 -34.65
CA VAL A 152 15.06 9.68 -35.31
C VAL A 152 13.79 10.28 -34.73
N VAL A 153 12.90 10.74 -35.60
CA VAL A 153 11.58 11.23 -35.21
C VAL A 153 10.69 10.01 -34.95
N VAL A 154 10.39 9.76 -33.69
CA VAL A 154 9.52 8.66 -33.25
C VAL A 154 8.12 9.24 -32.99
N PRO A 155 7.03 8.55 -33.38
CA PRO A 155 5.69 8.94 -32.98
C PRO A 155 5.62 9.10 -31.46
N ALA A 156 4.83 10.06 -30.96
CA ALA A 156 4.65 10.21 -29.52
C ALA A 156 4.20 8.88 -28.92
N GLN A 157 5.02 8.34 -28.01
CA GLN A 157 4.58 7.23 -27.19
C GLN A 157 3.38 7.68 -26.35
N PRO A 158 2.34 6.84 -26.24
CA PRO A 158 1.20 7.16 -25.42
C PRO A 158 1.67 7.40 -23.99
N SER A 159 1.14 8.44 -23.34
CA SER A 159 1.47 8.74 -21.95
C SER A 159 1.23 7.49 -21.09
N ALA A 160 2.28 7.04 -20.40
CA ALA A 160 2.20 5.89 -19.49
C ALA A 160 1.14 6.13 -18.42
N PHE A 161 1.05 7.36 -17.90
CA PHE A 161 0.01 7.76 -16.96
C PHE A 161 -1.40 7.65 -17.57
N ALA A 162 -1.61 8.19 -18.77
CA ALA A 162 -2.91 8.13 -19.43
C ALA A 162 -3.34 6.68 -19.70
N THR A 163 -2.39 5.82 -20.05
CA THR A 163 -2.61 4.39 -20.28
C THR A 163 -2.99 3.68 -18.99
N THR A 164 -2.22 3.88 -17.90
CA THR A 164 -2.52 3.32 -16.58
C THR A 164 -3.88 3.78 -16.07
N PHE A 165 -4.19 5.07 -16.18
CA PHE A 165 -5.48 5.60 -15.75
C PHE A 165 -6.64 5.04 -16.58
N LYS A 166 -6.48 4.91 -17.90
CA LYS A 166 -7.48 4.29 -18.78
C LYS A 166 -7.73 2.83 -18.39
N ASN A 167 -6.67 2.08 -18.08
CA ASN A 167 -6.77 0.70 -17.63
C ASN A 167 -7.51 0.61 -16.29
N TYR A 168 -7.12 1.44 -15.32
CA TYR A 168 -7.80 1.54 -14.03
C TYR A 168 -9.28 1.90 -14.19
N TRP A 169 -9.61 2.88 -15.03
CA TRP A 169 -10.99 3.30 -15.26
C TRP A 169 -11.84 2.17 -15.86
N THR A 170 -11.28 1.44 -16.82
CA THR A 170 -11.93 0.27 -17.41
C THR A 170 -12.18 -0.81 -16.36
N TRP A 171 -11.17 -1.11 -15.53
CA TRP A 171 -11.29 -2.03 -14.41
C TRP A 171 -12.33 -1.57 -13.37
N LEU A 172 -12.37 -0.28 -13.04
CA LEU A 172 -13.29 0.29 -12.05
C LEU A 172 -14.74 0.15 -12.50
N LEU A 173 -15.05 0.50 -13.75
CA LEU A 173 -16.39 0.33 -14.31
C LEU A 173 -16.80 -1.14 -14.38
N ASN A 174 -15.86 -2.04 -14.67
CA ASN A 174 -16.11 -3.48 -14.61
C ASN A 174 -16.41 -3.94 -13.18
N ALA A 175 -15.61 -3.50 -12.20
CA ALA A 175 -15.78 -3.83 -10.78
C ALA A 175 -17.15 -3.37 -10.27
N TRP A 176 -17.63 -2.19 -10.67
CA TRP A 176 -18.97 -1.71 -10.31
C TRP A 176 -20.09 -2.56 -10.91
N ARG A 177 -19.93 -3.03 -12.15
CA ARG A 177 -20.92 -3.91 -12.79
C ARG A 177 -20.90 -5.33 -12.24
N ARG A 178 -19.74 -5.82 -11.85
CA ARG A 178 -19.51 -7.22 -11.47
C ARG A 178 -18.57 -7.34 -10.28
N PRO A 179 -18.94 -6.85 -9.08
CA PRO A 179 -18.02 -6.72 -7.94
C PRO A 179 -17.47 -8.06 -7.44
N ALA A 180 -18.20 -9.15 -7.64
CA ALA A 180 -17.82 -10.50 -7.21
C ALA A 180 -17.18 -11.37 -8.32
N ASP A 181 -17.02 -10.86 -9.54
CA ASP A 181 -16.54 -11.66 -10.68
C ASP A 181 -15.02 -11.86 -10.63
N MET A 182 -14.55 -13.08 -10.37
CA MET A 182 -13.15 -13.37 -10.07
C MET A 182 -12.36 -13.90 -11.28
N THR A 183 -12.93 -13.86 -12.49
CA THR A 183 -12.32 -14.55 -13.65
C THR A 183 -11.21 -13.78 -14.35
N ASP A 184 -10.93 -12.53 -13.97
CA ASP A 184 -9.98 -11.63 -14.67
C ASP A 184 -8.95 -11.00 -13.71
N TYR A 185 -8.26 -11.85 -12.94
CA TYR A 185 -7.18 -11.40 -12.03
C TYR A 185 -5.91 -10.89 -12.76
N GLY A 186 -5.82 -11.05 -14.08
CA GLY A 186 -4.60 -10.78 -14.86
C GLY A 186 -4.22 -9.29 -14.96
N LYS A 187 -5.15 -8.37 -14.68
CA LYS A 187 -4.90 -6.92 -14.70
C LYS A 187 -5.04 -6.34 -13.30
N HIS A 188 -4.02 -6.59 -12.46
CA HIS A 188 -3.89 -6.14 -11.07
C HIS A 188 -4.02 -4.60 -10.93
N ASN A 189 -5.23 -4.05 -10.99
CA ASN A 189 -5.50 -2.62 -10.77
C ASN A 189 -6.04 -2.36 -9.36
N GLY A 190 -6.30 -3.40 -8.57
CA GLY A 190 -6.72 -3.28 -7.18
C GLY A 190 -5.77 -2.47 -6.30
N TRP A 191 -4.46 -2.44 -6.59
CA TRP A 191 -3.50 -1.61 -5.86
C TRP A 191 -3.72 -0.10 -6.12
N LEU A 192 -4.12 0.29 -7.33
CA LEU A 192 -4.49 1.69 -7.62
C LEU A 192 -5.77 2.06 -6.90
N ASN A 193 -6.76 1.16 -6.90
CA ASN A 193 -7.98 1.36 -6.13
C ASN A 193 -7.67 1.54 -4.65
N TYR A 194 -6.75 0.74 -4.10
CA TYR A 194 -6.30 0.87 -2.72
C TYR A 194 -5.71 2.26 -2.42
N ILE A 195 -4.91 2.83 -3.32
CA ILE A 195 -4.39 4.19 -3.17
C ILE A 195 -5.52 5.22 -3.16
N PHE A 196 -6.42 5.18 -4.14
CA PHE A 196 -7.56 6.11 -4.21
C PHE A 196 -8.47 5.98 -3.01
N LEU A 197 -8.78 4.76 -2.60
CA LEU A 197 -9.64 4.45 -1.47
C LEU A 197 -9.03 4.96 -0.16
N SER A 198 -7.73 4.78 0.03
CA SER A 198 -7.00 5.30 1.20
C SER A 198 -7.03 6.83 1.25
N LEU A 199 -6.74 7.47 0.12
CA LEU A 199 -6.76 8.94 0.01
C LEU A 199 -8.15 9.50 0.32
N LEU A 200 -9.19 8.97 -0.31
CA LEU A 200 -10.57 9.44 -0.14
C LEU A 200 -11.11 9.13 1.25
N THR A 201 -10.79 7.97 1.83
CA THR A 201 -11.22 7.60 3.18
C THR A 201 -10.59 8.53 4.22
N GLY A 202 -9.27 8.77 4.12
CA GLY A 202 -8.60 9.68 5.04
C GLY A 202 -9.06 11.14 4.89
N LEU A 203 -9.34 11.59 3.66
CA LEU A 203 -9.90 12.91 3.41
C LEU A 203 -11.33 13.04 3.96
N ALA A 204 -12.17 12.02 3.79
CA ALA A 204 -13.53 11.99 4.34
C ALA A 204 -13.50 12.05 5.87
N PHE A 205 -12.64 11.25 6.51
CA PHE A 205 -12.46 11.26 7.96
C PHE A 205 -12.00 12.63 8.46
N PHE A 206 -10.99 13.21 7.82
CA PHE A 206 -10.49 14.55 8.17
C PHE A 206 -11.57 15.63 8.02
N ALA A 207 -12.36 15.59 6.95
CA ALA A 207 -13.44 16.54 6.72
C ALA A 207 -14.51 16.47 7.84
N ILE A 208 -14.91 15.26 8.22
CA ILE A 208 -15.88 15.02 9.31
C ILE A 208 -15.30 15.47 10.65
N LEU A 209 -14.06 15.09 10.97
CA LEU A 209 -13.39 15.45 12.22
C LEU A 209 -13.24 16.98 12.33
N SER A 210 -12.87 17.64 11.23
CA SER A 210 -12.75 19.09 11.15
C SER A 210 -14.09 19.79 11.35
N ALA A 211 -15.16 19.25 10.77
CA ALA A 211 -16.52 19.76 10.97
C ALA A 211 -16.98 19.57 12.42
N MET A 212 -16.67 18.43 13.04
CA MET A 212 -16.96 18.17 14.45
C MET A 212 -16.21 19.14 15.37
N ALA A 213 -14.91 19.30 15.17
CA ALA A 213 -14.10 20.21 15.99
C ALA A 213 -14.62 21.65 15.93
N ARG A 214 -14.99 22.17 14.74
CA ARG A 214 -15.61 23.49 14.61
C ARG A 214 -16.89 23.61 15.43
N LYS A 215 -17.75 22.58 15.42
CA LYS A 215 -19.00 22.57 16.19
C LYS A 215 -18.74 22.54 17.69
N VAL A 216 -17.83 21.68 18.16
CA VAL A 216 -17.45 21.60 19.58
C VAL A 216 -16.89 22.93 20.07
N VAL A 217 -15.94 23.54 19.33
CA VAL A 217 -15.39 24.87 19.66
C VAL A 217 -16.50 25.92 19.70
N SER A 218 -17.39 25.96 18.70
CA SER A 218 -18.49 26.93 18.67
C SER A 218 -19.45 26.76 19.86
N SER A 219 -19.72 25.52 20.29
CA SER A 219 -20.58 25.22 21.44
C SER A 219 -19.91 25.61 22.76
N ILE A 220 -18.60 25.44 22.88
CA ILE A 220 -17.84 25.85 24.07
C ILE A 220 -17.84 27.38 24.18
N VAL A 221 -17.54 28.07 23.08
CA VAL A 221 -17.54 29.54 23.03
C VAL A 221 -18.93 30.09 23.34
N SER A 222 -20.00 29.52 22.75
CA SER A 222 -21.38 29.98 23.01
C SER A 222 -21.80 29.75 24.46
N THR A 223 -21.47 28.59 25.04
CA THR A 223 -21.78 28.28 26.45
C THR A 223 -21.01 29.19 27.39
N THR A 224 -19.73 29.47 27.09
CA THR A 224 -18.90 30.39 27.87
C THR A 224 -19.48 31.81 27.86
N ASN A 225 -19.93 32.28 26.69
CA ASN A 225 -20.55 33.60 26.55
C ASN A 225 -21.94 33.67 27.22
N ALA A 226 -22.72 32.59 27.18
CA ALA A 226 -24.00 32.51 27.89
C ALA A 226 -23.78 32.53 29.41
N LEU A 227 -22.77 31.80 29.90
CA LEU A 227 -22.42 31.76 31.32
C LEU A 227 -21.92 33.12 31.81
N SER A 228 -21.05 33.78 31.05
CA SER A 228 -20.53 35.12 31.41
C SER A 228 -21.62 36.19 31.40
N SER A 229 -22.62 36.10 30.53
CA SER A 229 -23.76 37.02 30.52
C SER A 229 -24.78 36.76 31.64
N MET A 230 -24.96 35.51 32.09
CA MET A 230 -25.88 35.17 33.18
C MET A 230 -25.34 35.50 34.57
N PHE A 231 -24.04 35.33 34.78
CA PHE A 231 -23.41 35.57 36.08
C PHE A 231 -22.79 36.97 36.19
N GLY A 232 -22.70 37.72 35.09
CA GLY A 232 -21.93 38.96 35.04
C GLY A 232 -20.43 38.66 35.13
N SER A 233 -19.61 39.55 34.58
CA SER A 233 -18.15 39.44 34.68
C SER A 233 -17.72 39.58 36.14
N TYR A 234 -17.69 38.48 36.88
CA TYR A 234 -17.12 38.45 38.22
C TYR A 234 -15.60 38.59 38.09
N GLY A 235 -15.12 39.84 37.97
CA GLY A 235 -13.78 40.27 38.34
C GLY A 235 -12.61 39.40 37.87
N THR A 236 -12.57 39.03 36.59
CA THR A 236 -11.34 38.49 35.98
C THR A 236 -10.84 39.43 34.89
N ASP A 237 -10.31 40.58 35.31
CA ASP A 237 -9.28 41.23 34.51
C ASP A 237 -8.10 40.25 34.43
N ALA A 238 -7.69 39.88 33.21
CA ALA A 238 -6.54 39.03 32.89
C ALA A 238 -6.68 37.48 32.95
N TYR A 239 -7.84 36.91 32.64
CA TYR A 239 -7.85 35.61 31.95
C TYR A 239 -8.34 35.81 30.51
N SER A 240 -7.43 36.31 29.67
CA SER A 240 -7.52 36.16 28.22
C SER A 240 -7.69 34.67 27.94
N SER A 241 -8.93 34.22 27.75
CA SER A 241 -9.23 32.81 27.54
C SER A 241 -8.37 32.31 26.37
N PRO A 242 -7.41 31.38 26.59
CA PRO A 242 -6.54 30.88 25.52
C PRO A 242 -7.32 30.10 24.46
N VAL A 243 -8.62 29.87 24.69
CA VAL A 243 -9.58 29.33 23.71
C VAL A 243 -9.68 30.22 22.46
N SER A 244 -9.34 31.50 22.56
CA SER A 244 -9.44 32.46 21.45
C SER A 244 -8.21 32.49 20.53
N SER A 245 -7.06 31.95 20.98
CA SER A 245 -5.81 31.90 20.19
C SER A 245 -5.43 30.50 19.72
N HIS A 246 -6.12 29.46 20.22
CA HIS A 246 -6.07 28.10 19.65
C HIS A 246 -7.35 27.79 18.86
N THR A 247 -7.74 28.67 17.95
CA THR A 247 -8.46 28.23 16.73
C THR A 247 -7.46 27.54 15.82
N SER A 248 -6.71 26.57 16.34
CA SER A 248 -5.88 25.71 15.52
C SER A 248 -6.87 24.88 14.72
N SER A 249 -7.09 25.29 13.46
CA SER A 249 -7.60 24.39 12.44
C SER A 249 -6.98 23.03 12.69
N ILE A 250 -7.76 21.95 12.66
CA ILE A 250 -7.22 20.59 12.71
C ILE A 250 -6.02 20.57 11.77
N GLY A 251 -4.83 20.44 12.37
CA GLY A 251 -3.61 20.87 11.73
C GLY A 251 -3.29 20.00 10.52
N PHE A 252 -2.36 20.46 9.70
CA PHE A 252 -1.80 19.68 8.60
C PHE A 252 -1.31 18.29 9.05
N GLY A 253 -0.84 18.16 10.30
CA GLY A 253 -0.50 16.87 10.91
C GLY A 253 -1.68 15.91 11.00
N ALA A 254 -2.86 16.36 11.44
CA ALA A 254 -4.05 15.52 11.51
C ALA A 254 -4.63 15.17 10.13
N PHE A 255 -4.41 16.01 9.12
CA PHE A 255 -4.68 15.66 7.73
C PHE A 255 -3.81 14.48 7.27
N PHE A 256 -2.49 14.55 7.46
CA PHE A 256 -1.63 13.42 7.08
C PHE A 256 -1.89 12.18 7.92
N ALA A 257 -2.13 12.35 9.22
CA ALA A 257 -2.45 11.24 10.11
C ALA A 257 -3.75 10.55 9.66
N SER A 258 -4.76 11.27 9.15
CA SER A 258 -5.98 10.62 8.63
C SER A 258 -5.74 9.81 7.35
N ILE A 259 -4.89 10.30 6.44
CA ILE A 259 -4.49 9.56 5.23
C ILE A 259 -3.72 8.29 5.63
N LEU A 260 -2.76 8.42 6.54
CA LEU A 260 -1.98 7.28 7.05
C LEU A 260 -2.87 6.27 7.78
N ALA A 261 -3.79 6.74 8.63
CA ALA A 261 -4.77 5.90 9.31
C ALA A 261 -5.58 5.08 8.31
N ALA A 262 -6.13 5.75 7.27
CA ALA A 262 -6.91 5.10 6.24
C ALA A 262 -6.11 4.06 5.46
N PHE A 263 -4.87 4.39 5.10
CA PHE A 263 -3.95 3.46 4.43
C PHE A 263 -3.75 2.19 5.25
N LEU A 264 -3.32 2.31 6.51
CA LEU A 264 -3.06 1.17 7.38
C LEU A 264 -4.33 0.39 7.73
N PHE A 265 -5.45 1.09 7.91
CA PHE A 265 -6.74 0.48 8.20
C PHE A 265 -7.24 -0.40 7.03
N ILE A 266 -7.17 0.11 5.80
CA ILE A 266 -7.56 -0.66 4.61
C ILE A 266 -6.55 -1.80 4.37
N PHE A 267 -5.26 -1.54 4.56
CA PHE A 267 -4.22 -2.57 4.47
C PHE A 267 -4.49 -3.73 5.41
N ALA A 268 -4.93 -3.46 6.64
CA ALA A 268 -5.24 -4.49 7.63
C ALA A 268 -6.33 -5.46 7.13
N PHE A 269 -7.37 -4.96 6.45
CA PHE A 269 -8.39 -5.81 5.84
C PHE A 269 -7.84 -6.71 4.73
N ILE A 270 -7.00 -6.16 3.86
CA ILE A 270 -6.38 -6.91 2.75
C ILE A 270 -5.45 -7.99 3.32
N LEU A 271 -4.61 -7.61 4.29
CA LEU A 271 -3.66 -8.52 4.93
C LEU A 271 -4.36 -9.64 5.70
N ALA A 272 -5.38 -9.32 6.50
CA ALA A 272 -6.13 -10.32 7.26
C ALA A 272 -6.83 -11.33 6.35
N GLY A 273 -7.45 -10.85 5.27
CA GLY A 273 -8.07 -11.71 4.26
C GLY A 273 -7.05 -12.62 3.56
N PHE A 274 -5.90 -12.07 3.17
CA PHE A 274 -4.80 -12.82 2.56
C PHE A 274 -4.27 -13.92 3.49
N VAL A 275 -3.90 -13.57 4.72
CA VAL A 275 -3.33 -14.52 5.69
C VAL A 275 -4.33 -15.62 6.01
N THR A 276 -5.60 -15.28 6.25
CA THR A 276 -6.65 -16.25 6.54
C THR A 276 -6.82 -17.24 5.38
N ARG A 277 -6.88 -16.73 4.16
CA ARG A 277 -7.09 -17.56 2.98
C ARG A 277 -5.92 -18.50 2.71
N LYS A 278 -4.69 -18.00 2.89
CA LYS A 278 -3.47 -18.79 2.74
C LYS A 278 -3.31 -19.84 3.85
N ALA A 279 -3.65 -19.49 5.09
CA ALA A 279 -3.53 -20.39 6.24
C ALA A 279 -4.59 -21.51 6.24
N ILE A 280 -5.85 -21.18 5.95
CA ILE A 280 -6.98 -22.11 6.09
C ILE A 280 -7.24 -22.90 4.81
N PHE A 281 -7.36 -22.22 3.67
CA PHE A 281 -7.79 -22.86 2.42
C PHE A 281 -6.64 -23.39 1.57
N ARG A 282 -5.41 -22.90 1.82
CA ARG A 282 -4.19 -23.30 1.11
C ARG A 282 -4.35 -23.24 -0.41
N ASP A 283 -5.07 -22.22 -0.86
CA ASP A 283 -5.41 -22.01 -2.26
C ASP A 283 -4.16 -21.51 -3.03
N PRO A 284 -3.65 -22.27 -4.02
CA PRO A 284 -2.42 -21.91 -4.73
C PRO A 284 -2.57 -20.63 -5.56
N GLU A 285 -3.79 -20.21 -5.92
CA GLU A 285 -4.03 -18.98 -6.68
C GLU A 285 -4.00 -17.72 -5.81
N THR A 286 -3.96 -17.88 -4.48
CA THR A 286 -3.96 -16.75 -3.55
C THR A 286 -2.56 -16.14 -3.44
N THR A 287 -2.31 -15.13 -4.26
CA THR A 287 -1.15 -14.24 -4.12
C THR A 287 -1.52 -12.97 -3.35
N PHE A 288 -0.51 -12.26 -2.84
CA PHE A 288 -0.74 -11.00 -2.14
C PHE A 288 -1.34 -9.93 -3.07
N LEU A 289 -0.85 -9.84 -4.30
CA LEU A 289 -1.37 -8.90 -5.31
C LEU A 289 -2.82 -9.24 -5.72
N ASN A 290 -3.17 -10.52 -5.84
CA ASN A 290 -4.55 -10.95 -6.07
C ASN A 290 -5.48 -10.44 -4.95
N SER A 291 -5.00 -10.43 -3.70
CA SER A 291 -5.80 -9.96 -2.56
C SER A 291 -6.18 -8.48 -2.66
N PHE A 292 -5.33 -7.64 -3.26
CA PHE A 292 -5.68 -6.25 -3.58
C PHE A 292 -6.80 -6.16 -4.61
N ASP A 293 -6.76 -6.99 -5.65
CA ASP A 293 -7.78 -6.99 -6.69
C ASP A 293 -9.12 -7.49 -6.14
N ARG A 294 -9.10 -8.62 -5.43
CA ARG A 294 -10.28 -9.21 -4.81
C ARG A 294 -10.97 -8.26 -3.83
N PHE A 295 -10.22 -7.66 -2.92
CA PHE A 295 -10.76 -6.69 -1.97
C PHE A 295 -11.13 -5.36 -2.65
N GLY A 296 -10.28 -4.90 -3.57
CA GLY A 296 -10.44 -3.65 -4.31
C GLY A 296 -11.72 -3.61 -5.14
N ARG A 297 -12.06 -4.71 -5.84
CA ARG A 297 -13.29 -4.77 -6.66
C ARG A 297 -14.55 -4.59 -5.81
N LEU A 298 -14.60 -5.28 -4.67
CA LEU A 298 -15.71 -5.19 -3.72
C LEU A 298 -15.82 -3.80 -3.09
N THR A 299 -14.70 -3.19 -2.72
CA THR A 299 -14.65 -1.90 -2.02
C THR A 299 -14.66 -0.69 -2.95
N SER A 300 -14.49 -0.87 -4.26
CA SER A 300 -14.57 0.20 -5.25
C SER A 300 -15.92 0.93 -5.25
N LEU A 301 -16.99 0.28 -4.77
CA LEU A 301 -18.32 0.88 -4.57
C LEU A 301 -18.33 1.97 -3.49
N ALA A 302 -17.32 2.00 -2.61
CA ALA A 302 -17.19 3.04 -1.59
C ALA A 302 -16.70 4.37 -2.16
N LEU A 303 -15.97 4.38 -3.28
CA LEU A 303 -15.42 5.60 -3.89
C LEU A 303 -16.46 6.71 -4.13
N PRO A 304 -17.62 6.46 -4.78
CA PRO A 304 -18.64 7.49 -4.95
C PRO A 304 -19.25 7.95 -3.62
N ILE A 305 -19.43 7.05 -2.65
CA ILE A 305 -19.97 7.39 -1.32
C ILE A 305 -18.98 8.29 -0.57
N LEU A 306 -17.69 8.00 -0.65
CA LEU A 306 -16.62 8.81 -0.06
C LEU A 306 -16.55 10.20 -0.67
N LEU A 307 -16.68 10.33 -2.00
CA LEU A 307 -16.72 11.64 -2.66
C LEU A 307 -17.87 12.50 -2.11
N VAL A 308 -19.08 11.95 -2.03
CA VAL A 308 -20.23 12.66 -1.45
C VAL A 308 -19.99 13.00 0.02
N THR A 309 -19.43 12.07 0.79
CA THR A 309 -19.08 12.25 2.20
C THR A 309 -18.12 13.42 2.40
N ILE A 310 -17.08 13.52 1.55
CA ILE A 310 -16.10 14.62 1.58
C ILE A 310 -16.78 15.96 1.31
N LEU A 311 -17.60 16.05 0.26
CA LEU A 311 -18.29 17.29 -0.10
C LEU A 311 -19.18 17.79 1.05
N LEU A 312 -19.92 16.88 1.68
CA LEU A 312 -20.80 17.19 2.81
C LEU A 312 -20.00 17.58 4.08
N GLY A 313 -18.90 16.86 4.36
CA GLY A 313 -18.01 17.22 5.47
C GLY A 313 -17.33 18.57 5.27
N ALA A 314 -16.95 18.90 4.03
CA ALA A 314 -16.30 20.17 3.67
C ALA A 314 -17.20 21.38 3.95
N ILE A 315 -18.51 21.27 3.69
CA ILE A 315 -19.49 22.32 4.03
C ILE A 315 -19.87 22.35 5.53
N GLY A 316 -19.29 21.48 6.37
CA GLY A 316 -19.47 21.50 7.82
C GLY A 316 -20.64 20.67 8.35
N LEU A 317 -21.22 19.77 7.54
CA LEU A 317 -22.13 18.75 8.06
C LEU A 317 -21.34 17.67 8.82
N VAL A 318 -21.98 17.06 9.82
CA VAL A 318 -21.35 16.04 10.68
C VAL A 318 -22.18 14.75 10.70
N ALA A 319 -23.46 14.84 11.05
CA ALA A 319 -24.30 13.65 11.24
C ALA A 319 -24.48 12.83 9.93
N PHE A 320 -24.91 13.47 8.85
CA PHE A 320 -25.14 12.80 7.57
C PHE A 320 -23.87 12.25 6.91
N PRO A 321 -22.77 13.02 6.75
CA PRO A 321 -21.51 12.45 6.26
C PRO A 321 -20.93 11.40 7.21
N GLY A 322 -21.10 11.54 8.53
CA GLY A 322 -20.75 10.49 9.49
C GLY A 322 -21.50 9.18 9.24
N PHE A 323 -22.80 9.25 8.98
CA PHE A 323 -23.60 8.08 8.57
C PHE A 323 -23.09 7.45 7.27
N LEU A 324 -22.81 8.23 6.23
CA LEU A 324 -22.26 7.71 4.98
C LEU A 324 -20.88 7.06 5.19
N PHE A 325 -20.05 7.64 6.06
CA PHE A 325 -18.76 7.06 6.43
C PHE A 325 -18.91 5.71 7.15
N TYR A 326 -19.92 5.57 8.02
CA TYR A 326 -20.27 4.27 8.61
C TYR A 326 -20.73 3.25 7.57
N VAL A 327 -21.48 3.66 6.55
CA VAL A 327 -21.85 2.78 5.42
C VAL A 327 -20.60 2.28 4.70
N VAL A 328 -19.61 3.14 4.46
CA VAL A 328 -18.32 2.74 3.86
C VAL A 328 -17.58 1.74 4.75
N TYR A 329 -17.50 1.99 6.05
CA TYR A 329 -16.90 1.05 7.01
C TYR A 329 -17.59 -0.32 6.97
N PHE A 330 -18.92 -0.35 6.94
CA PHE A 330 -19.69 -1.58 6.84
C PHE A 330 -19.43 -2.32 5.52
N LEU A 331 -19.30 -1.61 4.40
CA LEU A 331 -18.91 -2.20 3.11
C LEU A 331 -17.53 -2.86 3.18
N PHE A 332 -16.56 -2.28 3.88
CA PHE A 332 -15.24 -2.90 4.05
C PHE A 332 -15.32 -4.19 4.88
N ALA A 333 -16.11 -4.18 5.95
CA ALA A 333 -16.32 -5.39 6.76
C ALA A 333 -16.99 -6.50 5.93
N LEU A 334 -18.02 -6.17 5.14
CA LEU A 334 -18.66 -7.12 4.23
C LEU A 334 -17.69 -7.64 3.15
N ALA A 335 -16.90 -6.75 2.55
CA ALA A 335 -15.91 -7.12 1.54
C ALA A 335 -14.87 -8.09 2.12
N ASN A 336 -14.36 -7.81 3.32
CA ASN A 336 -13.41 -8.68 4.00
C ASN A 336 -14.02 -10.04 4.39
N LEU A 337 -15.29 -10.08 4.82
CA LEU A 337 -15.96 -11.36 5.08
C LEU A 337 -16.12 -12.17 3.77
N PHE A 338 -16.40 -11.49 2.66
CA PHE A 338 -16.52 -12.12 1.35
C PHE A 338 -15.17 -12.64 0.81
N THR A 339 -14.05 -11.98 1.13
CA THR A 339 -12.72 -12.43 0.65
C THR A 339 -12.29 -13.77 1.27
N ILE A 340 -12.75 -14.05 2.49
CA ILE A 340 -12.47 -15.31 3.19
C ILE A 340 -13.46 -16.43 2.90
N VAL A 341 -14.48 -16.20 2.05
CA VAL A 341 -15.35 -17.30 1.59
C VAL A 341 -14.55 -18.19 0.63
N PRO A 342 -14.45 -19.51 0.90
CA PRO A 342 -13.72 -20.43 0.03
C PRO A 342 -14.48 -20.68 -1.27
N VAL A 343 -13.74 -20.67 -2.38
CA VAL A 343 -14.23 -21.12 -3.69
C VAL A 343 -13.68 -22.53 -3.94
N THR A 344 -12.39 -22.70 -3.64
CA THR A 344 -11.64 -23.96 -3.64
C THR A 344 -10.87 -24.07 -2.32
N THR A 345 -10.59 -25.30 -1.87
CA THR A 345 -9.80 -25.55 -0.65
C THR A 345 -9.13 -26.91 -0.76
N ALA A 346 -7.87 -27.00 -0.33
CA ALA A 346 -7.16 -28.28 -0.22
C ALA A 346 -7.44 -28.97 1.13
N TRP A 347 -8.08 -28.28 2.07
CA TRP A 347 -8.38 -28.83 3.38
C TRP A 347 -9.64 -29.68 3.33
N LYS A 348 -9.58 -30.91 3.87
CA LYS A 348 -10.64 -31.93 3.79
C LYS A 348 -11.77 -31.77 4.84
N ALA A 349 -11.78 -30.71 5.65
CA ALA A 349 -12.84 -30.47 6.63
C ALA A 349 -14.13 -29.98 5.95
N ASP A 350 -15.28 -30.12 6.63
CA ASP A 350 -16.55 -29.57 6.12
C ASP A 350 -16.50 -28.04 5.99
N LYS A 351 -17.12 -27.51 4.92
CA LYS A 351 -17.10 -26.07 4.58
C LYS A 351 -17.56 -25.18 5.74
N PHE A 352 -18.51 -25.63 6.55
CA PHE A 352 -18.99 -24.88 7.70
C PHE A 352 -17.89 -24.66 8.74
N TYR A 353 -17.14 -25.71 9.10
CA TYR A 353 -16.01 -25.59 10.03
C TYR A 353 -14.88 -24.76 9.47
N GLN A 354 -14.61 -24.86 8.15
CA GLN A 354 -13.60 -24.01 7.53
C GLN A 354 -13.97 -22.53 7.62
N MET A 355 -15.25 -22.20 7.40
CA MET A 355 -15.74 -20.83 7.45
C MET A 355 -15.72 -20.27 8.89
N ILE A 356 -16.08 -21.06 9.89
CA ILE A 356 -15.95 -20.66 11.31
C ILE A 356 -14.48 -20.36 11.64
N LEU A 357 -13.58 -21.29 11.31
CA LEU A 357 -12.16 -21.12 11.64
C LEU A 357 -11.53 -19.94 10.89
N ALA A 358 -11.91 -19.75 9.62
CA ALA A 358 -11.49 -18.59 8.84
C ALA A 358 -12.00 -17.28 9.43
N ALA A 359 -13.28 -17.21 9.83
CA ALA A 359 -13.84 -16.01 10.45
C ALA A 359 -13.17 -15.69 11.79
N LEU A 360 -12.90 -16.70 12.62
CA LEU A 360 -12.20 -16.52 13.89
C LEU A 360 -10.76 -16.04 13.69
N LEU A 361 -10.00 -16.70 12.81
CA LEU A 361 -8.61 -16.31 12.52
C LEU A 361 -8.56 -14.88 11.95
N ASN A 362 -9.42 -14.58 10.98
CA ASN A 362 -9.52 -13.25 10.38
C ASN A 362 -9.89 -12.19 11.42
N GLY A 363 -10.84 -12.47 12.30
CA GLY A 363 -11.24 -11.59 13.40
C GLY A 363 -10.11 -11.31 14.39
N VAL A 364 -9.32 -12.34 14.76
CA VAL A 364 -8.14 -12.19 15.63
C VAL A 364 -7.09 -11.31 14.97
N ILE A 365 -6.75 -11.58 13.70
CA ILE A 365 -5.77 -10.79 12.95
C ILE A 365 -6.22 -9.34 12.85
N LEU A 366 -7.48 -9.09 12.47
CA LEU A 366 -8.03 -7.74 12.38
C LEU A 366 -8.00 -7.03 13.73
N SER A 367 -8.33 -7.72 14.83
CA SER A 367 -8.29 -7.13 16.17
C SER A 367 -6.88 -6.67 16.54
N ILE A 368 -5.87 -7.48 16.25
CA ILE A 368 -4.45 -7.13 16.50
C ILE A 368 -4.03 -5.95 15.61
N LEU A 369 -4.29 -6.03 14.30
CA LEU A 369 -3.90 -4.99 13.36
C LEU A 369 -4.60 -3.65 13.67
N PHE A 370 -5.89 -3.68 14.00
CA PHE A 370 -6.61 -2.47 14.40
C PHE A 370 -6.14 -1.93 15.75
N ALA A 371 -5.75 -2.77 16.70
CA ALA A 371 -5.13 -2.30 17.94
C ALA A 371 -3.81 -1.57 17.66
N ILE A 372 -2.99 -2.07 16.73
CA ILE A 372 -1.74 -1.41 16.30
C ILE A 372 -2.06 -0.08 15.61
N VAL A 373 -2.99 -0.05 14.65
CA VAL A 373 -3.40 1.18 13.98
C VAL A 373 -3.92 2.20 14.97
N PHE A 374 -4.77 1.77 15.92
CA PHE A 374 -5.28 2.63 16.97
C PHE A 374 -4.16 3.18 17.86
N ALA A 375 -3.20 2.35 18.27
CA ALA A 375 -2.07 2.77 19.08
C ALA A 375 -1.24 3.86 18.36
N ILE A 376 -0.90 3.64 17.08
CA ILE A 376 -0.19 4.61 16.23
C ILE A 376 -0.99 5.92 16.11
N MET A 377 -2.30 5.84 15.92
CA MET A 377 -3.15 7.02 15.76
C MET A 377 -3.40 7.78 17.06
N SER A 378 -3.48 7.06 18.18
CA SER A 378 -3.67 7.66 19.50
C SER A 378 -2.46 8.49 19.92
N SER A 379 -1.23 8.06 19.61
CA SER A 379 -0.03 8.84 19.91
C SER A 379 0.02 10.16 19.13
N PHE A 380 -0.47 10.18 17.88
CA PHE A 380 -0.64 11.43 17.12
C PHE A 380 -1.70 12.35 17.72
N THR A 381 -2.78 11.79 18.27
CA THR A 381 -3.86 12.58 18.89
C THR A 381 -3.44 13.14 20.24
N VAL A 382 -2.72 12.36 21.04
CA VAL A 382 -2.15 12.82 22.32
C VAL A 382 -1.11 13.91 22.08
N GLY A 383 -0.20 13.76 21.11
CA GLY A 383 0.76 14.81 20.75
C GLY A 383 0.16 16.05 20.06
N LEU A 384 -1.15 16.05 19.77
CA LEU A 384 -1.90 17.23 19.29
C LEU A 384 -2.65 17.95 20.42
N LEU A 385 -2.85 17.27 21.55
CA LEU A 385 -3.57 17.79 22.73
C LEU A 385 -2.63 18.24 23.87
N PHE A 386 -1.36 17.84 23.80
CA PHE A 386 -0.26 18.25 24.68
C PHE A 386 0.86 18.84 23.83
#